data_AF-D3TCT3-F1
#
_entry.id   AF-D3TCT3-F1
#
_cell.length_a   1.000
_cell.length_b   1.000
_cell.length_c   1.000
_cell.angle_alpha   90.00
_cell.angle_beta   90.00
_cell.angle_gamma   90.00
#
_symmetry.space_group_name_H-M   'P 1'
#
loop_
_entity.id
_entity.type
_entity.pdbx_description
1 polymer ?
#
loop_
_entity_poly.entity_id
_entity_poly.type
_entity_poly.pdbx_seq_one_letter_code
_entity_poly.pdbx_strand_id
1 'polypeptide(L)'
;MREIKDKENVLKNIVESMKLDLYVESKIPEMHVCFFCGRIGYKNLPMKKIGNKWICIDCLRELKEALDSLEEWEQEISLREEIKKQIEKEFKD
;
A
#
# COMPACT_ATOMS: atom_id res chain seq x y z
N MET A 1 -18.43 33.76 -39.46
CA MET A 1 -17.85 32.42 -39.75
C MET A 1 -16.71 32.05 -38.80
N ARG A 2 -15.70 32.92 -38.56
CA ARG A 2 -14.58 32.63 -37.65
C ARG A 2 -15.02 32.37 -36.20
N GLU A 3 -15.85 33.25 -35.65
CA GLU A 3 -16.37 33.12 -34.26
C GLU A 3 -17.23 31.87 -34.01
N ILE A 4 -17.95 31.37 -35.02
CA ILE A 4 -18.75 30.14 -34.90
C ILE A 4 -17.81 28.93 -34.81
N LYS A 5 -16.78 28.91 -35.66
CA LYS A 5 -15.74 27.87 -35.67
C LYS A 5 -14.92 27.87 -34.37
N ASP A 6 -14.67 29.05 -33.80
CA ASP A 6 -13.99 29.19 -32.51
C ASP A 6 -14.87 28.65 -31.37
N LYS A 7 -16.18 28.92 -31.37
CA LYS A 7 -17.14 28.34 -30.42
C LYS A 7 -17.25 26.81 -30.55
N GLU A 8 -17.24 26.27 -31.76
CA GLU A 8 -17.24 24.83 -32.01
C GLU A 8 -15.97 24.15 -31.49
N ASN A 9 -14.80 24.78 -31.69
CA ASN A 9 -13.54 24.28 -31.14
C ASN A 9 -13.53 24.31 -29.60
N VAL A 10 -14.04 25.37 -29.00
CA VAL A 10 -14.18 25.48 -27.53
C VAL A 10 -15.11 24.39 -27.01
N LEU A 11 -16.27 24.18 -27.63
CA LEU A 11 -17.20 23.11 -27.26
C LEU A 11 -16.57 21.73 -27.40
N LYS A 12 -15.82 21.49 -28.47
CA LYS A 12 -15.12 20.22 -28.68
C LYS A 12 -14.11 19.95 -27.56
N ASN A 13 -13.32 20.95 -27.19
CA ASN A 13 -12.35 20.84 -26.10
C ASN A 13 -13.05 20.55 -24.77
N ILE A 14 -14.17 21.22 -24.48
CA ILE A 14 -14.97 20.97 -23.27
C ILE A 14 -15.46 19.52 -23.24
N VAL A 15 -16.00 19.02 -24.35
CA VAL A 15 -16.48 17.63 -24.45
C VAL A 15 -15.34 16.62 -24.29
N GLU A 16 -14.15 16.90 -24.85
CA GLU A 16 -12.97 16.04 -24.68
C GLU A 16 -12.49 16.00 -23.22
N SER A 17 -12.46 17.15 -22.53
CA SER A 17 -12.17 17.20 -21.09
C SER A 17 -13.18 16.39 -20.28
N MET A 18 -14.48 16.56 -20.52
CA MET A 18 -15.53 15.81 -19.82
C MET A 18 -15.40 14.29 -20.03
N LYS A 19 -15.00 13.84 -21.23
CA LYS A 19 -14.76 12.41 -21.50
C LYS A 19 -13.59 11.86 -20.69
N LEU A 20 -12.53 12.64 -20.53
CA LEU A 20 -11.38 12.24 -19.72
C LEU A 20 -11.76 12.13 -18.24
N ASP A 21 -12.51 13.10 -17.73
CA ASP A 21 -12.97 13.11 -16.34
C ASP A 21 -13.85 11.87 -16.04
N LEU A 22 -14.85 11.62 -16.88
CA LEU A 22 -15.72 10.45 -16.76
C LEU A 22 -14.95 9.12 -16.86
N TYR A 23 -13.93 9.06 -17.73
CA TYR A 23 -13.07 7.89 -17.82
C TYR A 23 -12.30 7.66 -16.52
N VAL A 24 -11.70 8.70 -15.94
CA VAL A 24 -11.00 8.59 -14.65
C VAL A 24 -11.95 8.14 -13.56
N GLU A 25 -13.12 8.78 -13.42
CA GLU A 25 -14.13 8.41 -12.43
C GLU A 25 -14.56 6.94 -12.56
N SER A 26 -14.72 6.44 -13.79
CA SER A 26 -15.05 5.03 -14.03
C SER A 26 -13.96 4.05 -13.57
N LYS A 27 -12.72 4.52 -13.42
CA LYS A 27 -11.55 3.70 -13.04
C LYS A 27 -11.18 3.81 -11.58
N ILE A 28 -11.60 4.85 -10.86
CA ILE A 28 -11.37 5.00 -9.42
C ILE A 28 -11.81 3.75 -8.62
N PRO A 29 -12.98 3.11 -8.87
CA PRO A 29 -13.38 1.92 -8.12
C PRO A 29 -12.48 0.69 -8.35
N GLU A 30 -11.78 0.64 -9.48
CA GLU A 30 -10.82 -0.42 -9.83
C GLU A 30 -9.43 -0.16 -9.20
N MET A 31 -9.24 0.98 -8.52
CA MET A 31 -7.98 1.36 -7.88
C MET A 31 -8.00 0.98 -6.40
N HIS A 32 -6.91 0.37 -5.96
CA HIS A 32 -6.75 -0.05 -4.58
C HIS A 32 -5.46 0.52 -4.01
N VAL A 33 -5.50 1.01 -2.77
CA VAL A 33 -4.34 1.57 -2.09
C VAL A 33 -3.79 0.54 -1.13
N CYS A 34 -2.50 0.25 -1.22
CA CYS A 34 -1.83 -0.66 -0.30
C CYS A 34 -1.85 -0.05 1.11
N PHE A 35 -2.32 -0.82 2.08
CA PHE A 35 -2.39 -0.38 3.47
C PHE A 35 -1.03 -0.09 4.10
N PHE A 36 0.03 -0.80 3.69
CA PHE A 36 1.37 -0.62 4.27
C PHE A 36 2.17 0.49 3.59
N CYS A 37 2.31 0.44 2.26
CA CYS A 37 3.21 1.34 1.53
C CYS A 37 2.49 2.47 0.77
N GLY A 38 1.16 2.53 0.79
CA GLY A 38 0.39 3.55 0.08
C GLY A 38 0.41 3.43 -1.46
N ARG A 39 1.09 2.42 -2.02
CA ARG A 39 1.13 2.20 -3.47
C ARG A 39 -0.29 1.97 -4.00
N ILE A 40 -0.64 2.72 -5.04
CA ILE A 40 -1.91 2.57 -5.75
C ILE A 40 -1.75 1.46 -6.79
N GLY A 41 -2.48 0.36 -6.62
CA GLY A 41 -2.62 -0.68 -7.62
C GLY A 41 -3.76 -0.36 -8.58
N TYR A 42 -3.47 -0.50 -9.88
CA TYR A 42 -4.45 -0.44 -10.97
C TYR A 42 -4.44 -1.77 -11.71
N LYS A 43 -5.61 -2.28 -12.13
CA LYS A 43 -5.85 -3.44 -13.00
C LYS A 43 -5.05 -4.73 -12.71
N ASN A 44 -3.75 -4.70 -12.95
CA ASN A 44 -2.82 -5.82 -13.03
C ASN A 44 -1.83 -5.90 -11.85
N LEU A 45 -1.81 -4.94 -10.93
CA LEU A 45 -0.95 -5.06 -9.76
C LEU A 45 -1.55 -6.12 -8.82
N PRO A 46 -0.86 -7.25 -8.55
CA PRO A 46 -1.41 -8.29 -7.67
C PRO A 46 -1.51 -7.73 -6.25
N MET A 47 -2.75 -7.46 -5.83
CA MET A 47 -3.09 -7.05 -4.49
C MET A 47 -4.05 -8.07 -3.87
N LYS A 48 -3.87 -8.32 -2.58
CA LYS A 48 -4.75 -9.22 -1.83
C LYS A 48 -5.59 -8.40 -0.86
N LYS A 49 -6.88 -8.70 -0.78
CA LYS A 49 -7.76 -8.14 0.25
C LYS A 49 -7.63 -8.98 1.52
N ILE A 50 -7.23 -8.34 2.62
CA ILE A 50 -7.16 -8.94 3.96
C ILE A 50 -8.06 -8.11 4.87
N GLY A 51 -9.20 -8.69 5.28
CA GLY A 51 -10.27 -7.96 5.96
C GLY A 51 -10.81 -6.82 5.08
N ASN A 52 -10.74 -5.58 5.58
CA ASN A 52 -11.13 -4.37 4.85
C ASN A 52 -9.96 -3.66 4.15
N LYS A 53 -8.76 -4.23 4.17
CA LYS A 53 -7.53 -3.61 3.66
C LYS A 53 -7.05 -4.30 2.39
N TRP A 54 -6.51 -3.52 1.46
CA TRP A 54 -5.79 -4.03 0.29
C TRP A 54 -4.29 -3.98 0.56
N ILE A 55 -3.57 -5.02 0.18
CA ILE A 55 -2.13 -5.13 0.41
C ILE A 55 -1.45 -5.59 -0.87
N CYS A 56 -0.40 -4.88 -1.31
CA CYS A 56 0.37 -5.28 -2.49
C CYS A 56 1.22 -6.52 -2.21
N ILE A 57 1.58 -7.23 -3.28
CA ILE A 57 2.40 -8.44 -3.20
C ILE A 57 3.75 -8.21 -2.50
N ASP A 58 4.38 -7.05 -2.69
CA ASP A 58 5.71 -6.76 -2.12
C ASP A 58 5.63 -6.69 -0.59
N CYS A 59 4.68 -5.91 -0.05
CA CYS A 59 4.48 -5.86 1.40
C CYS A 59 4.00 -7.20 1.99
N LEU A 60 3.30 -8.03 1.21
CA LEU A 60 2.95 -9.38 1.66
C LEU A 60 4.18 -10.30 1.73
N ARG A 61 5.16 -10.14 0.83
CA ARG A 61 6.41 -10.88 0.88
C ARG A 61 7.25 -10.46 2.08
N GLU A 62 7.40 -9.16 2.30
CA GLU A 62 8.09 -8.61 3.48
C GLU A 62 7.43 -9.09 4.78
N LEU A 63 6.08 -9.07 4.85
CA LEU A 63 5.36 -9.57 6.01
C LEU A 63 5.60 -11.06 6.23
N LYS A 64 5.64 -11.86 5.16
CA LYS A 64 5.95 -13.29 5.26
C LYS A 64 7.35 -13.50 5.81
N GLU A 65 8.35 -12.79 5.28
CA GLU A 65 9.75 -12.88 5.75
C GLU A 65 9.87 -12.50 7.23
N ALA A 66 9.20 -11.42 7.65
CA ALA A 66 9.17 -11.02 9.05
C ALA A 66 8.53 -12.08 9.96
N LEU A 67 7.42 -12.69 9.52
CA LEU A 67 6.75 -13.77 10.26
C LEU A 67 7.60 -15.05 10.31
N ASP A 68 8.32 -15.36 9.24
CA ASP A 68 9.22 -16.51 9.20
C ASP A 68 10.39 -16.34 10.20
N SER A 69 10.85 -15.10 10.45
CA SER A 69 11.89 -14.77 11.46
C SER A 69 11.36 -14.60 12.89
N LEU A 70 10.06 -14.77 13.13
CA LEU A 70 9.43 -14.42 14.41
C LEU A 70 9.88 -15.34 15.56
N GLU A 71 10.09 -16.63 15.28
CA GLU A 71 10.54 -17.60 16.28
C GLU A 71 11.97 -17.30 16.77
N GLU A 72 12.88 -16.93 15.85
CA GLU A 72 14.25 -16.52 16.21
C GLU A 72 14.22 -15.29 17.11
N TRP A 73 13.35 -14.33 16.80
CA TRP A 73 13.19 -13.12 17.60
C TRP A 73 12.63 -13.41 19.00
N GLU A 74 11.65 -14.31 19.13
CA GLU A 74 11.12 -14.74 20.43
C GLU A 74 12.19 -15.42 21.29
N GLN A 75 13.04 -16.25 20.68
CA GLN A 75 14.17 -16.88 21.38
C GLN A 75 15.20 -15.85 21.85
N GLU A 76 15.54 -14.86 21.02
CA GLU A 76 16.44 -13.77 21.42
C GLU A 76 15.91 -12.99 22.62
N ILE A 77 14.59 -12.72 22.66
CA ILE A 77 13.97 -12.04 23.80
C ILE A 77 14.11 -12.88 25.07
N SER A 78 13.81 -14.18 25.00
CA SER A 78 13.93 -15.08 26.15
C SER A 78 15.38 -15.16 26.67
N LEU A 79 16.35 -15.28 25.76
CA LEU A 79 17.78 -15.31 26.12
C LEU A 79 18.24 -14.01 26.77
N ARG A 80 17.79 -12.85 26.27
CA ARG A 80 18.09 -11.54 26.88
C ARG A 80 17.57 -11.46 28.31
N GLU A 81 16.38 -12.00 28.59
CA GLU A 81 15.84 -12.03 29.95
C GLU A 81 16.63 -12.95 30.88
N GLU A 82 17.10 -14.10 30.39
CA GLU A 82 17.95 -15.02 31.16
C GLU A 82 19.30 -14.40 31.50
N ILE A 83 19.96 -13.78 30.52
CA ILE A 83 21.23 -13.07 30.72
C ILE A 83 21.05 -11.96 31.74
N LYS A 84 19.98 -11.17 31.62
CA LYS A 84 19.68 -10.11 32.60
C LYS A 84 19.56 -10.67 34.02
N LYS A 85 18.85 -11.79 34.20
CA LYS A 85 18.74 -12.46 35.51
C LYS A 85 20.08 -12.97 36.04
N GLN A 86 20.97 -13.44 35.17
CA GLN A 86 22.31 -13.89 35.57
C GLN A 86 23.17 -12.71 36.03
N ILE A 87 23.20 -11.62 35.26
CA ILE A 87 23.91 -10.38 35.61
C ILE A 87 23.39 -9.83 36.96
N GLU A 88 22.07 -9.78 37.15
CA GLU A 88 21.49 -9.32 38.42
C GLU A 88 21.85 -10.19 39.63
N LYS A 89 22.16 -11.48 39.43
CA LYS A 89 22.67 -12.35 40.49
C LYS A 89 24.13 -12.02 40.80
N GLU A 90 24.96 -11.85 39.78
CA GLU A 90 26.38 -11.51 39.94
C GLU A 90 26.60 -10.17 40.66
N PHE A 91 25.67 -9.22 40.57
CA PHE A 91 25.75 -7.95 41.30
C PHE A 91 25.22 -8.01 42.76
N LYS A 92 24.57 -9.11 43.16
CA LYS A 92 24.01 -9.29 44.51
C LYS A 92 24.86 -10.19 45.41
N ASP A 93 25.79 -10.94 44.83
CA ASP A 93 26.84 -11.70 45.52
C ASP A 93 28.10 -10.84 45.71
#